data_AF-A0A2G8KSQ2-F1
#
_entry.id   AF-A0A2G8KSQ2-F1
#
_cell.length_a   1.000
_cell.length_b   1.000
_cell.length_c   1.000
_cell.angle_alpha   90.00
_cell.angle_beta   90.00
_cell.angle_gamma   90.00
#
_symmetry.space_group_name_H-M   'P 1'
#
loop_
_entity.id
_entity.type
_entity.pdbx_description
1 polymer ?
#
loop_
_entity_poly.entity_id
_entity_poly.type
_entity_poly.pdbx_seq_one_letter_code
_entity_poly.pdbx_strand_id
1 'polypeptide(L)'
;MAVEKTARLDKKHGFLRQIIKNQIDRDEYDKEVKAQRQQQRRSRSQAWKRPDKNIYSPPKKVATSEDEKTEDLPKKEEVLEVQFENQQAVIICYMMYKGDHPRQVAKTIGRKQQLPQLEIQALAEIITEELANLKTGT
;
A
#
# COMPACT_ATOMS: atom_id res chain seq x y z
N MET A 1 -52.41 25.86 46.15
CA MET A 1 -52.73 26.28 44.76
C MET A 1 -51.42 26.63 44.07
N ALA A 2 -50.99 25.85 43.09
CA ALA A 2 -49.76 26.12 42.35
C ALA A 2 -50.05 27.20 41.30
N VAL A 3 -49.35 28.33 41.39
CA VAL A 3 -49.42 29.39 40.37
C VAL A 3 -48.46 29.00 39.25
N GLU A 4 -49.00 28.50 38.14
CA GLU A 4 -48.27 28.35 36.89
C GLU A 4 -47.82 29.74 36.39
N LYS A 5 -46.58 30.11 36.67
CA LYS A 5 -45.95 31.25 36.02
C LYS A 5 -45.52 30.83 34.63
N THR A 6 -46.45 30.84 33.69
CA THR A 6 -46.10 30.88 32.26
C THR A 6 -45.41 32.22 32.02
N ALA A 7 -44.07 32.23 32.04
CA ALA A 7 -43.28 33.40 31.68
C ALA A 7 -43.46 33.64 30.18
N ARG A 8 -44.53 34.35 29.81
CA ARG A 8 -44.82 34.73 28.43
C ARG A 8 -43.69 35.64 27.97
N LEU A 9 -42.90 35.15 27.00
CA LEU A 9 -41.81 35.90 26.40
C LEU A 9 -42.32 37.26 25.91
N ASP A 10 -41.76 38.35 26.44
CA ASP A 10 -42.13 39.70 26.02
C ASP A 10 -41.67 39.94 24.57
N LYS A 11 -42.63 39.91 23.65
CA LYS A 11 -42.40 40.06 22.22
C LYS A 11 -42.12 41.50 21.79
N LYS A 12 -42.28 42.48 22.69
CA LYS A 12 -41.99 43.89 22.41
C LYS A 12 -40.52 44.24 22.68
N HIS A 13 -39.79 43.38 23.39
CA HIS A 13 -38.40 43.60 23.75
C HIS A 13 -37.43 43.30 22.60
N GLY A 14 -36.29 43.99 22.55
CA GLY A 14 -35.26 43.84 21.50
C GLY A 14 -34.66 42.43 21.41
N PHE A 15 -34.81 41.63 22.46
CA PHE A 15 -34.36 40.25 22.52
C PHE A 15 -35.05 39.35 21.48
N LEU A 16 -36.38 39.45 21.33
CA LEU A 16 -37.09 38.66 20.32
C LEU A 16 -36.69 39.06 18.91
N ARG A 17 -36.42 40.35 18.68
CA ARG A 17 -35.93 40.85 17.38
C ARG A 17 -34.58 40.24 17.02
N GLN A 18 -33.68 40.11 18.00
CA GLN A 18 -32.39 39.45 17.81
C GLN A 18 -32.52 37.96 17.56
N ILE A 19 -33.44 37.26 18.24
CA ILE A 19 -33.71 35.84 17.95
C ILE A 19 -34.20 35.66 16.52
N ILE A 20 -35.18 36.46 16.10
CA ILE A 20 -35.72 36.41 14.73
C ILE A 20 -34.61 36.72 13.72
N LYS A 21 -33.82 37.77 13.97
CA LYS A 21 -32.68 38.12 13.13
C LYS A 21 -31.68 36.97 13.03
N ASN A 22 -31.26 36.38 14.15
CA ASN A 22 -30.31 35.28 14.16
C ASN A 22 -30.84 34.01 13.47
N GLN A 23 -32.16 33.78 13.48
CA GLN A 23 -32.76 32.68 12.71
C GLN A 23 -32.67 32.95 11.21
N ILE A 24 -32.98 34.18 10.78
CA ILE A 24 -32.85 34.59 9.38
C ILE A 24 -31.39 34.51 8.92
N ASP A 25 -30.46 35.05 9.72
CA ASP A 25 -29.02 35.04 9.41
C ASP A 25 -28.50 33.60 9.27
N ARG A 26 -28.98 32.67 10.12
CA ARG A 26 -28.63 31.24 10.02
C ARG A 26 -29.17 30.60 8.75
N ASP A 27 -30.43 30.87 8.40
CA ASP A 27 -31.07 30.31 7.22
C ASP A 27 -30.44 30.86 5.93
N GLU A 28 -30.09 32.15 5.90
CA GLU A 28 -29.41 32.79 4.79
C GLU A 28 -28.00 32.21 4.60
N TYR A 29 -27.24 32.06 5.68
CA TYR A 29 -25.92 31.42 5.65
C TYR A 29 -26.00 29.98 5.12
N ASP A 30 -26.93 29.17 5.62
CA ASP A 30 -27.11 27.78 5.18
C ASP A 30 -27.47 27.70 3.67
N LYS A 31 -28.27 28.66 3.18
CA LYS A 31 -28.63 28.79 1.77
C LYS A 31 -27.41 29.14 0.92
N GLU A 32 -26.60 30.11 1.34
CA GLU A 32 -25.37 30.52 0.64
C GLU A 32 -24.34 29.40 0.58
N VAL A 33 -24.09 28.71 1.70
CA VAL A 33 -23.13 27.59 1.76
C VAL A 33 -23.57 26.45 0.86
N LYS A 34 -24.86 26.11 0.83
CA LYS A 34 -25.40 25.08 -0.08
C LYS A 34 -25.24 25.51 -1.54
N ALA A 35 -25.54 26.76 -1.89
CA ALA A 35 -25.38 27.29 -3.24
C ALA A 35 -23.92 27.25 -3.70
N GLN A 36 -22.98 27.70 -2.86
CA GLN A 36 -21.54 27.65 -3.15
C GLN A 36 -21.04 26.21 -3.33
N ARG A 37 -21.45 25.28 -2.45
CA ARG A 37 -21.10 23.85 -2.60
C ARG A 37 -21.64 23.25 -3.89
N GLN A 38 -22.87 23.61 -4.28
CA GLN A 38 -23.46 23.15 -5.53
C GLN A 38 -22.75 23.74 -6.76
N GLN A 39 -22.37 25.01 -6.71
CA GLN A 39 -21.59 25.66 -7.77
C GLN A 39 -20.18 25.05 -7.89
N GLN A 40 -19.51 24.77 -6.78
CA GLN A 40 -18.22 24.05 -6.79
C GLN A 40 -18.35 22.64 -7.36
N ARG A 41 -19.43 21.91 -7.06
CA ARG A 41 -19.69 20.59 -7.65
C ARG A 41 -19.93 20.68 -9.16
N ARG A 42 -20.68 21.70 -9.62
CA ARG A 42 -20.89 21.96 -11.06
C ARG A 42 -19.61 22.37 -11.78
N SER A 43 -18.76 23.18 -11.15
CA SER A 43 -17.44 23.55 -11.71
C SER A 43 -16.50 22.34 -11.78
N ARG A 44 -16.50 21.46 -10.76
CA ARG A 44 -15.75 20.19 -10.79
C ARG A 44 -16.23 19.20 -11.85
N SER A 45 -17.48 19.31 -12.32
CA SER A 45 -17.98 18.50 -13.45
C SER A 45 -17.55 19.03 -14.82
N GLN A 46 -16.89 20.18 -14.90
CA GLN A 46 -16.16 20.60 -16.10
C GLN A 46 -14.85 19.81 -16.13
N ALA A 47 -14.99 18.54 -16.49
CA ALA A 47 -13.95 17.53 -16.47
C ALA A 47 -12.69 18.07 -17.16
N TRP A 48 -11.59 18.12 -16.40
CA TRP A 48 -10.27 18.24 -17.02
C TRP A 48 -10.16 17.10 -18.02
N LYS A 49 -10.05 17.46 -19.32
CA LYS A 49 -9.89 16.49 -20.40
C LYS A 49 -8.64 15.69 -20.06
N ARG A 50 -8.83 14.43 -19.66
CA ARG A 50 -7.71 13.52 -19.49
C ARG A 50 -6.97 13.50 -20.84
N PRO A 51 -5.65 13.71 -20.86
CA PRO A 51 -4.92 13.69 -22.12
C PRO A 51 -5.16 12.34 -22.81
N ASP A 52 -5.54 12.37 -24.09
CA ASP A 52 -5.86 11.17 -24.88
C ASP A 52 -4.67 10.20 -25.01
N LYS A 53 -3.46 10.67 -24.68
CA LYS A 53 -2.21 9.92 -24.76
C LYS A 53 -1.47 10.03 -23.44
N ASN A 54 -0.96 8.89 -22.96
CA ASN A 54 0.03 8.85 -21.89
C ASN A 54 1.33 9.48 -22.42
N ILE A 55 1.54 10.76 -22.13
CA ILE A 55 2.71 11.56 -22.58
C ILE A 55 4.01 11.02 -21.98
N TYR A 56 3.91 10.31 -20.86
CA TYR A 56 5.06 9.70 -20.21
C TYR A 56 4.74 8.25 -19.89
N SER A 57 5.54 7.35 -20.45
CA SER A 57 5.67 6.00 -19.95
C SER A 57 7.00 5.96 -19.21
N PRO A 58 7.00 5.83 -17.87
CA PRO A 58 8.24 5.69 -17.11
C PRO A 58 9.07 4.53 -17.68
N PRO A 59 10.42 4.63 -17.64
CA PRO A 59 11.26 3.49 -17.93
C PRO A 59 10.78 2.33 -17.06
N LYS A 60 10.42 1.21 -17.69
CA LYS A 60 10.14 -0.02 -16.94
C LYS A 60 11.39 -0.26 -16.11
N LYS A 61 11.26 -0.13 -14.78
CA LYS A 61 12.30 -0.61 -13.87
C LYS A 61 12.53 -2.05 -14.31
N VAL A 62 13.77 -2.39 -14.62
CA VAL A 62 14.15 -3.77 -14.92
C VAL A 62 13.68 -4.55 -13.71
N ALA A 63 12.54 -5.24 -13.85
CA ALA A 63 11.88 -5.82 -12.72
C ALA A 63 12.77 -6.97 -12.26
N THR A 64 13.35 -6.81 -11.07
CA THR A 64 12.98 -7.74 -10.01
C THR A 64 11.46 -7.74 -9.97
N SER A 65 10.89 -8.76 -10.63
CA SER A 65 9.46 -9.07 -10.79
C SER A 65 8.64 -8.53 -9.61
N GLU A 66 7.66 -7.67 -9.85
CA GLU A 66 6.25 -8.07 -9.98
C GLU A 66 5.44 -6.89 -10.55
N ASP A 67 4.29 -7.20 -11.15
CA ASP A 67 3.27 -6.28 -11.68
C ASP A 67 3.47 -5.68 -13.08
N GLU A 68 3.36 -6.52 -14.12
CA GLU A 68 2.36 -6.31 -15.18
C GLU A 68 1.92 -7.69 -15.72
N LYS A 69 0.61 -7.82 -15.98
CA LYS A 69 -0.09 -8.99 -16.52
C LYS A 69 0.68 -9.69 -17.65
N THR A 70 1.35 -10.77 -17.30
CA THR A 70 1.60 -11.89 -18.21
C THR A 70 0.76 -13.02 -17.64
N GLU A 71 -0.30 -13.36 -18.36
CA GLU A 71 -1.10 -14.56 -18.09
C GLU A 71 -0.14 -15.77 -18.14
N ASP A 72 -0.32 -16.70 -17.19
CA ASP A 72 0.19 -18.08 -17.21
C ASP A 72 1.71 -18.35 -17.20
N LEU A 73 2.47 -17.74 -16.29
CA LEU A 73 3.67 -18.42 -15.77
C LEU A 73 3.39 -18.95 -14.36
N PRO A 74 3.66 -20.24 -14.07
CA PRO A 74 3.52 -20.75 -12.70
C PRO A 74 4.46 -19.96 -11.80
N LYS A 75 3.89 -19.24 -10.82
CA LYS A 75 4.68 -18.68 -9.71
C LYS A 75 5.47 -19.83 -9.11
N LYS A 76 6.79 -19.81 -9.31
CA LYS A 76 7.66 -20.86 -8.77
C LYS A 76 7.56 -20.79 -7.25
N GLU A 77 7.10 -21.88 -6.65
CA GLU A 77 7.00 -21.98 -5.19
C GLU A 77 8.40 -21.85 -4.58
N GLU A 78 8.62 -20.79 -3.81
CA GLU A 78 9.86 -20.55 -3.08
C GLU A 78 9.96 -21.52 -1.90
N VAL A 79 11.11 -22.18 -1.74
CA VAL A 79 11.30 -23.24 -0.74
C VAL A 79 12.29 -22.84 0.34
N LEU A 80 13.37 -22.15 -0.03
CA LEU A 80 14.44 -21.80 0.91
C LEU A 80 15.12 -20.49 0.47
N GLU A 81 15.29 -19.57 1.41
CA GLU A 81 16.15 -18.41 1.24
C GLU A 81 17.53 -18.72 1.84
N VAL A 82 18.57 -18.69 1.01
CA VAL A 82 19.95 -18.90 1.44
C VAL A 82 20.61 -17.53 1.60
N GLN A 83 20.94 -17.16 2.83
CA GLN A 83 21.65 -15.94 3.15
C GLN A 83 23.04 -16.27 3.69
N PHE A 84 24.06 -15.57 3.21
CA PHE A 84 25.40 -15.66 3.76
C PHE A 84 26.15 -14.34 3.60
N GLU A 85 27.07 -14.10 4.52
CA GLU A 85 27.97 -12.96 4.50
C GLU A 85 29.25 -13.35 3.75
N ASN A 86 29.67 -12.52 2.79
CA ASN A 86 30.94 -12.74 2.10
C ASN A 86 32.12 -12.09 2.84
N GLN A 87 33.33 -12.25 2.30
CA GLN A 87 34.55 -11.65 2.85
C GLN A 87 34.55 -10.11 2.88
N GLN A 88 33.61 -9.46 2.19
CA GLN A 88 33.43 -8.01 2.15
C GLN A 88 32.33 -7.53 3.13
N ALA A 89 31.86 -8.41 4.01
CA ALA A 89 30.75 -8.16 4.93
C ALA A 89 29.42 -7.77 4.22
N VAL A 90 29.24 -8.23 2.97
CA VAL A 90 28.00 -8.05 2.22
C VAL A 90 27.15 -9.30 2.37
N ILE A 91 25.92 -9.12 2.83
CA ILE A 91 24.92 -10.18 2.90
C ILE A 91 24.37 -10.42 1.49
N ILE A 92 24.48 -11.66 1.03
CA ILE A 92 23.97 -12.10 -0.26
C ILE A 92 22.80 -13.04 -0.01
N CYS A 93 21.67 -12.73 -0.65
CA CYS A 93 20.47 -13.57 -0.60
C CYS A 93 20.30 -14.33 -1.92
N TYR A 94 19.98 -15.62 -1.82
CA TYR A 94 19.64 -16.46 -2.96
C TYR A 94 18.34 -17.22 -2.68
N MET A 95 17.35 -17.02 -3.53
CA MET A 95 16.07 -17.74 -3.45
C MET A 95 16.15 -19.07 -4.18
N MET A 96 15.83 -20.16 -3.48
CA MET A 96 15.69 -21.49 -4.07
C MET A 96 14.22 -21.82 -4.30
N TYR A 97 13.93 -22.37 -5.47
CA TYR A 97 12.58 -22.74 -5.87
C TYR A 97 12.34 -24.25 -5.82
N LYS A 98 11.07 -24.64 -5.81
CA LYS A 98 10.64 -26.04 -5.85
C LYS A 98 11.10 -26.70 -7.15
N GLY A 99 11.96 -27.70 -7.02
CA GLY A 99 12.57 -28.43 -8.14
C GLY A 99 14.05 -28.11 -8.38
N ASP A 100 14.59 -27.06 -7.75
CA ASP A 100 16.01 -26.77 -7.83
C ASP A 100 16.83 -27.82 -7.06
N HIS A 101 17.91 -28.30 -7.67
CA HIS A 101 18.82 -29.23 -7.00
C HIS A 101 19.83 -28.47 -6.14
N PRO A 102 19.97 -28.81 -4.84
CA PRO A 102 20.81 -28.06 -3.90
C PRO A 102 22.28 -28.01 -4.32
N ARG A 103 22.79 -29.12 -4.87
CA ARG A 103 24.15 -29.21 -5.44
C ARG A 103 24.35 -28.29 -6.65
N GLN A 104 23.33 -28.09 -7.47
CA GLN A 104 23.43 -27.19 -8.63
C GLN A 104 23.41 -25.74 -8.17
N VAL A 105 22.50 -25.40 -7.24
CA VAL A 105 22.42 -24.07 -6.65
C VAL A 105 23.74 -23.69 -5.99
N ALA A 106 24.29 -24.55 -5.12
CA ALA A 106 25.59 -24.31 -4.48
C ALA A 106 26.72 -24.07 -5.49
N LYS A 107 26.77 -24.85 -6.59
CA LYS A 107 27.73 -24.62 -7.68
C LYS A 107 27.53 -23.28 -8.38
N THR A 108 26.29 -22.85 -8.59
CA THR A 108 26.01 -21.53 -9.20
C THR A 108 26.41 -20.39 -8.28
N ILE A 109 26.14 -20.50 -6.98
CA ILE A 109 26.56 -19.53 -5.96
C ILE A 109 28.09 -19.48 -5.91
N GLY A 110 28.75 -20.63 -5.85
CA GLY A 110 30.21 -20.73 -5.82
C GLY A 110 30.88 -20.10 -7.03
N ARG A 111 30.34 -20.28 -8.25
CA ARG A 111 30.87 -19.63 -9.45
C ARG A 111 30.70 -18.11 -9.42
N LYS A 112 29.55 -17.61 -8.93
CA LYS A 112 29.27 -16.18 -8.85
C LYS A 112 30.15 -15.48 -7.81
N GLN A 113 30.36 -16.14 -6.66
CA GLN A 113 31.13 -15.60 -5.53
C GLN A 113 32.59 -16.07 -5.52
N GLN A 114 33.03 -16.81 -6.54
CA GLN A 114 34.38 -17.37 -6.66
C GLN A 114 34.80 -18.20 -5.43
N LEU A 115 33.87 -18.94 -4.84
CA LEU A 115 34.11 -19.77 -3.65
C LEU A 115 34.97 -21.00 -4.02
N PRO A 116 35.87 -21.44 -3.12
CA PRO A 116 36.63 -22.66 -3.30
C PRO A 116 35.74 -23.90 -3.29
N GLN A 117 36.22 -24.98 -3.91
CA GLN A 117 35.45 -26.22 -4.11
C GLN A 117 34.94 -26.84 -2.79
N LEU A 118 35.71 -26.70 -1.70
CA LEU A 118 35.32 -27.21 -0.37
C LEU A 118 34.11 -26.46 0.19
N GLU A 119 34.08 -25.13 0.07
CA GLU A 119 32.94 -24.31 0.53
C GLU A 119 31.68 -24.58 -0.29
N ILE A 120 31.83 -24.85 -1.59
CA ILE A 120 30.71 -25.25 -2.45
C ILE A 120 30.11 -26.57 -1.99
N GLN A 121 30.94 -27.53 -1.56
CA GLN A 121 30.47 -28.81 -1.05
C GLN A 121 29.76 -28.65 0.29
N ALA A 122 30.36 -27.91 1.23
CA ALA A 122 29.74 -27.62 2.52
C ALA A 122 28.39 -26.89 2.36
N LEU A 123 28.32 -25.89 1.47
CA LEU A 123 27.08 -25.18 1.18
C LEU A 123 26.01 -26.12 0.61
N ALA A 124 26.39 -27.06 -0.24
CA ALA A 124 25.44 -28.05 -0.77
C ALA A 124 24.89 -28.97 0.32
N GLU A 125 25.72 -29.37 1.29
CA GLU A 125 25.33 -30.21 2.43
C GLU A 125 24.39 -29.47 3.37
N ILE A 126 24.73 -28.23 3.74
CA ILE A 126 23.90 -27.37 4.58
C ILE A 126 22.51 -27.17 3.95
N ILE A 127 22.46 -26.83 2.65
CA ILE A 127 21.18 -26.66 1.95
C ILE A 127 20.38 -27.97 1.94
N THR A 128 21.03 -29.14 1.77
CA THR A 128 20.32 -30.42 1.82
C THR A 128 19.73 -30.73 3.19
N GLU A 129 20.43 -30.40 4.26
CA GLU A 129 19.96 -30.60 5.63
C GLU A 129 18.79 -29.68 5.96
N GLU A 130 18.89 -28.39 5.61
CA GLU A 130 17.81 -27.43 5.79
C GLU A 130 16.55 -27.82 5.01
N LEU A 131 16.71 -28.29 3.77
CA LEU A 131 15.59 -28.82 2.98
C LEU A 131 14.98 -30.09 3.57
N ALA A 132 15.74 -30.90 4.31
CA ALA A 132 15.21 -32.07 5.01
C ALA A 132 14.46 -31.66 6.28
N ASN A 133 14.99 -30.72 7.06
CA ASN A 133 14.36 -30.17 8.26
C ASN A 133 13.02 -29.50 7.94
N LEU A 134 12.93 -28.78 6.82
CA LEU A 134 11.69 -28.18 6.34
C LEU A 134 10.59 -29.22 6.03
N LYS A 135 10.96 -30.45 5.66
CA LYS A 135 10.00 -31.52 5.34
C LYS A 135 9.54 -32.30 6.57
N THR A 136 10.33 -32.33 7.63
CA THR A 136 10.00 -33.10 8.85
C THR A 136 9.23 -32.28 9.89
N GLY A 137 9.17 -30.95 9.73
CA GLY A 137 8.48 -30.02 10.64
C GLY A 137 6.99 -29.79 10.39
N THR A 138 6.34 -30.57 9.53
CA THR A 138 4.87 -30.54 9.26
C THR A 138 4.21 -31.84 9.68
#